data_AF-A0A956R4C1-F1
#
_entry.id   AF-A0A956R4C1-F1
#
_cell.length_a   1.000
_cell.length_b   1.000
_cell.length_c   1.000
_cell.angle_alpha   90.00
_cell.angle_beta   90.00
_cell.angle_gamma   90.00
#
_symmetry.space_group_name_H-M   'P 1'
#
loop_
_entity.id
_entity.type
_entity.pdbx_description
1 polymer ?
#
loop_
_entity_poly.entity_id
_entity_poly.type
_entity_poly.pdbx_seq_one_letter_code
_entity_poly.pdbx_strand_id
1 'polypeptide(L)'
;MSTQDQIKCVVWDLDETLWSGVLAEAGTVTLKPEIPRILETLDQRGILLSIASRNEHDDARAKLEALGLWHYFLYPQIHWGAKSTSLARIREELNIGMDAILFIDDSAFERDEVAGVHVEIATMPAEDYLGLLEDPRLMPRFITTDSAKRRQMYLDDSARKQAEDDFVGPREDFLAGLNMRFAIAEAGTDDLPRAVELTVRTNQLNASGRTYDYDQLDDFRRRDDHSLLMCELSDRYGSYGKIGLALVERGEGVWHLRLLLMSCRVMSRGVGTVLLAHIMQRAAAAGVRLLADFVPTGRNRAMMVTL
;
A
#
# COMPACT_ATOMS: atom_id res chain seq x y z
N MET A 1 12.08 4.69 19.09
CA MET A 1 11.57 3.34 18.77
C MET A 1 11.91 3.08 17.32
N SER A 2 12.70 2.05 17.02
CA SER A 2 12.95 1.68 15.63
C SER A 2 11.60 1.43 14.96
N THR A 3 11.41 1.95 13.75
CA THR A 3 10.31 1.56 12.87
C THR A 3 10.40 0.05 12.72
N GLN A 4 9.59 -0.70 13.46
CA GLN A 4 9.35 -2.11 13.17
C GLN A 4 8.84 -2.14 11.73
N ASP A 5 9.53 -2.87 10.85
CA ASP A 5 9.14 -2.97 9.45
C ASP A 5 7.74 -3.57 9.38
N GLN A 6 6.77 -2.71 9.06
CA GLN A 6 5.36 -3.10 8.97
C GLN A 6 5.19 -4.06 7.79
N ILE A 7 4.59 -5.21 8.07
CA ILE A 7 4.14 -6.12 7.03
C ILE A 7 2.99 -5.44 6.28
N LYS A 8 3.07 -5.46 4.94
CA LYS A 8 2.04 -4.90 4.04
C LYS A 8 1.28 -6.01 3.32
N CYS A 9 1.86 -7.20 3.17
CA CYS A 9 1.26 -8.33 2.51
C CYS A 9 1.54 -9.64 3.27
N VAL A 10 0.50 -10.48 3.43
CA VAL A 10 0.65 -11.86 3.87
C VAL A 10 0.41 -12.78 2.67
N VAL A 11 1.40 -13.60 2.37
CA VAL A 11 1.37 -14.57 1.26
C VAL A 11 1.19 -15.96 1.86
N TRP A 12 0.15 -16.65 1.42
CA TRP A 12 -0.24 -17.95 1.95
C TRP A 12 0.11 -19.05 0.96
N ASP A 13 0.65 -20.16 1.46
CA ASP A 13 0.47 -21.46 0.82
C ASP A 13 -0.98 -21.98 1.02
N LEU A 14 -1.38 -23.01 0.28
CA LEU A 14 -2.73 -23.57 0.34
C LEU A 14 -2.81 -24.89 1.12
N ASP A 15 -2.17 -25.94 0.58
CA ASP A 15 -2.27 -27.30 1.09
C ASP A 15 -1.57 -27.42 2.44
N GLU A 16 -2.21 -28.06 3.42
CA GLU A 16 -1.77 -28.07 4.83
C GLU A 16 -1.51 -26.69 5.45
N THR A 17 -1.92 -25.59 4.80
CA THR A 17 -1.72 -24.21 5.24
C THR A 17 -3.05 -23.50 5.50
N LEU A 18 -3.78 -23.08 4.45
CA LEU A 18 -5.13 -22.50 4.58
C LEU A 18 -6.18 -23.56 4.90
N TRP A 19 -5.99 -24.77 4.37
CA TRP A 19 -6.84 -25.92 4.61
C TRP A 19 -6.02 -27.13 5.02
N SER A 20 -6.67 -28.11 5.63
CA SER A 20 -6.10 -29.42 5.89
C SER A 20 -6.34 -30.35 4.69
N GLY A 21 -5.29 -31.07 4.29
CA GLY A 21 -5.25 -31.95 3.13
C GLY A 21 -4.56 -31.34 1.91
N VAL A 22 -4.11 -32.23 1.02
CA VAL A 22 -3.56 -31.92 -0.31
C VAL A 22 -4.67 -32.01 -1.34
N LEU A 23 -5.00 -30.90 -2.02
CA LEU A 23 -6.15 -30.82 -2.92
C LEU A 23 -6.11 -31.87 -4.04
N ALA A 24 -4.93 -32.09 -4.63
CA ALA A 24 -4.74 -33.04 -5.73
C ALA A 24 -4.95 -34.51 -5.31
N GLU A 25 -4.78 -34.84 -4.03
CA GLU A 25 -4.86 -36.21 -3.51
C GLU A 25 -6.19 -36.51 -2.85
N ALA A 26 -6.69 -35.57 -2.04
CA ALA A 26 -7.84 -35.79 -1.17
C ALA A 26 -9.18 -35.57 -1.88
N GLY A 27 -9.21 -34.89 -3.04
CA GLY A 27 -10.42 -34.49 -3.77
C GLY A 27 -11.32 -33.48 -3.04
N THR A 28 -11.24 -33.42 -1.70
CA THR A 28 -11.88 -32.43 -0.84
C THR A 28 -10.94 -32.02 0.29
N VAL A 29 -10.86 -30.72 0.54
CA VAL A 29 -10.09 -30.11 1.64
C VAL A 29 -11.01 -29.24 2.50
N THR A 30 -10.65 -29.08 3.78
CA THR A 30 -11.41 -28.32 4.77
C THR A 30 -10.56 -27.19 5.32
N LEU A 31 -11.09 -25.97 5.33
CA LEU A 31 -10.40 -24.81 5.89
C LEU A 31 -10.02 -25.05 7.35
N LYS A 32 -8.81 -24.61 7.72
CA LYS A 32 -8.42 -24.61 9.13
C LYS A 32 -9.32 -23.64 9.91
N PRO A 33 -9.54 -23.88 11.22
CA PRO A 33 -10.33 -23.00 12.06
C PRO A 33 -9.89 -21.53 11.95
N GLU A 34 -10.81 -20.59 12.08
CA GLU A 34 -10.52 -19.13 12.08
C GLU A 34 -10.00 -18.51 10.77
N ILE A 35 -9.60 -19.30 9.76
CA ILE A 35 -9.04 -18.77 8.50
C ILE A 35 -9.92 -17.69 7.84
N PRO A 36 -11.25 -17.87 7.66
CA PRO A 36 -12.09 -16.80 7.11
C PRO A 36 -12.03 -15.50 7.92
N ARG A 37 -12.09 -15.59 9.25
CA ARG A 37 -12.03 -14.42 10.14
C ARG A 37 -10.66 -13.75 10.07
N ILE A 38 -9.57 -14.53 9.99
CA ILE A 38 -8.21 -14.02 9.89
C ILE A 38 -8.04 -13.23 8.59
N LEU A 39 -8.41 -13.81 7.45
CA LEU A 39 -8.31 -13.16 6.14
C LEU A 39 -9.15 -11.88 6.09
N GLU A 40 -10.39 -11.93 6.59
CA GLU A 40 -11.26 -10.75 6.68
C GLU A 40 -10.66 -9.66 7.56
N THR A 41 -10.15 -10.02 8.74
CA THR A 41 -9.56 -9.04 9.68
C THR A 41 -8.31 -8.40 9.10
N LEU A 42 -7.46 -9.16 8.41
CA LEU A 42 -6.28 -8.64 7.73
C LEU A 42 -6.67 -7.68 6.59
N ASP A 43 -7.66 -8.04 5.77
CA ASP A 43 -8.18 -7.19 4.69
C ASP A 43 -8.78 -5.88 5.23
N GLN A 44 -9.54 -5.95 6.33
CA GLN A 44 -10.09 -4.76 7.01
C GLN A 44 -8.98 -3.85 7.58
N ARG A 45 -7.88 -4.43 8.08
CA ARG A 45 -6.67 -3.69 8.48
C ARG A 45 -5.90 -3.15 7.26
N GLY A 46 -6.30 -3.51 6.05
CA GLY A 46 -5.66 -3.16 4.80
C GLY A 46 -4.34 -3.89 4.57
N ILE A 47 -4.12 -5.02 5.23
CA ILE A 47 -3.03 -5.92 4.90
C ILE A 47 -3.44 -6.67 3.62
N LEU A 48 -2.58 -6.62 2.61
CA LEU A 48 -2.83 -7.31 1.35
C LEU A 48 -2.65 -8.81 1.53
N LEU A 49 -3.38 -9.59 0.75
CA LEU A 49 -3.31 -11.05 0.79
C LEU A 49 -2.96 -11.56 -0.60
N SER A 50 -2.09 -12.56 -0.66
CA SER A 50 -1.74 -13.25 -1.91
C SER A 50 -1.49 -14.74 -1.64
N ILE A 51 -1.27 -15.50 -2.71
CA ILE A 51 -1.01 -16.94 -2.65
C ILE A 51 0.32 -17.24 -3.34
N ALA A 52 1.14 -18.10 -2.73
CA ALA A 52 2.23 -18.78 -3.40
C ALA A 52 2.08 -20.26 -3.07
N SER A 53 1.58 -21.06 -4.02
CA SER A 53 1.21 -22.47 -3.78
C SER A 53 1.57 -23.37 -4.96
N ARG A 54 1.93 -24.62 -4.66
CA ARG A 54 2.21 -25.64 -5.67
C ARG A 54 0.97 -26.48 -5.94
N ASN A 55 0.08 -25.95 -6.77
CA ASN A 55 -1.14 -26.63 -7.20
C ASN A 55 -1.41 -26.40 -8.69
N GLU A 56 -2.42 -27.09 -9.22
CA GLU A 56 -3.05 -26.72 -10.47
C GLU A 56 -3.91 -25.45 -10.26
N HIS A 57 -3.70 -24.44 -11.11
CA HIS A 57 -4.26 -23.11 -10.90
C HIS A 57 -5.78 -23.13 -10.86
N ASP A 58 -6.41 -23.77 -11.84
CA ASP A 58 -7.86 -23.73 -12.02
C ASP A 58 -8.59 -24.51 -10.92
N ASP A 59 -8.01 -25.62 -10.45
CA ASP A 59 -8.58 -26.42 -9.36
C ASP A 59 -8.53 -25.65 -8.02
N ALA A 60 -7.36 -25.07 -7.70
CA ALA A 60 -7.19 -24.27 -6.49
C ALA A 60 -8.08 -23.02 -6.50
N ARG A 61 -8.17 -22.34 -7.66
CA ARG A 61 -9.07 -21.20 -7.85
C ARG A 61 -10.53 -21.60 -7.65
N ALA A 62 -11.00 -22.65 -8.32
CA ALA A 62 -12.38 -23.12 -8.20
C ALA A 62 -12.72 -23.47 -6.74
N LYS A 63 -11.78 -24.09 -6.02
CA LYS A 63 -11.95 -24.39 -4.60
C LYS A 63 -12.04 -23.13 -3.74
N LEU A 64 -11.15 -22.15 -3.95
CA LEU A 64 -11.18 -20.88 -3.22
C LEU A 64 -12.43 -20.05 -3.54
N GLU A 65 -12.93 -20.09 -4.77
CA GLU A 65 -14.20 -19.47 -5.17
C GLU A 65 -15.39 -20.15 -4.47
N ALA A 66 -15.43 -21.49 -4.44
CA ALA A 66 -16.46 -22.24 -3.73
C ALA A 66 -16.47 -21.98 -2.21
N LEU A 67 -15.29 -21.68 -1.63
CA LEU A 67 -15.14 -21.27 -0.23
C LEU A 67 -15.40 -19.78 0.01
N GLY A 68 -15.64 -18.99 -1.05
CA GLY A 68 -15.84 -17.55 -0.95
C GLY A 68 -14.58 -16.75 -0.62
N LEU A 69 -13.38 -17.33 -0.75
CA LEU A 69 -12.11 -16.71 -0.34
C LEU A 69 -11.30 -16.11 -1.49
N TRP A 70 -11.52 -16.55 -2.74
CA TRP A 70 -10.71 -16.12 -3.89
C TRP A 70 -10.53 -14.60 -3.98
N HIS A 71 -11.61 -13.86 -3.72
CA HIS A 71 -11.65 -12.41 -3.81
C HIS A 71 -10.72 -11.66 -2.85
N TYR A 72 -10.15 -12.32 -1.82
CA TYR A 72 -9.13 -11.74 -0.94
C TYR A 72 -7.74 -11.66 -1.59
N PHE A 73 -7.43 -12.58 -2.51
CA PHE A 73 -6.05 -12.79 -2.95
C PHE A 73 -5.73 -11.99 -4.21
N LEU A 74 -4.76 -11.08 -4.10
CA LEU A 74 -4.21 -10.31 -5.20
C LEU A 74 -3.02 -11.04 -5.81
N TYR A 75 -2.95 -11.11 -7.14
CA TYR A 75 -1.83 -11.70 -7.89
C TYR A 75 -1.40 -13.12 -7.45
N PRO A 76 -2.34 -14.06 -7.19
CA PRO A 76 -2.00 -15.39 -6.71
C PRO A 76 -1.06 -16.11 -7.69
N GLN A 77 0.01 -16.68 -7.15
CA GLN A 77 0.97 -17.51 -7.88
C GLN A 77 0.72 -18.97 -7.53
N ILE A 78 -0.04 -19.65 -8.38
CA ILE A 78 -0.42 -21.05 -8.20
C ILE A 78 0.18 -21.85 -9.36
N HIS A 79 1.32 -22.48 -9.11
CA HIS A 79 2.06 -23.29 -10.09
C HIS A 79 3.19 -24.08 -9.43
N TRP A 80 3.76 -25.05 -10.15
CA TRP A 80 4.86 -25.92 -9.69
C TRP A 80 6.26 -25.28 -9.67
N GLY A 81 6.33 -23.95 -9.59
CA GLY A 81 7.59 -23.20 -9.59
C GLY A 81 8.13 -23.00 -8.18
N ALA A 82 9.31 -22.38 -8.08
CA ALA A 82 9.89 -22.00 -6.79
C ALA A 82 9.05 -20.92 -6.09
N LYS A 83 8.89 -21.04 -4.76
CA LYS A 83 8.13 -20.08 -3.95
C LYS A 83 8.84 -18.72 -3.89
N SER A 84 10.18 -18.70 -3.82
CA SER A 84 10.98 -17.46 -3.91
C SER A 84 10.65 -16.63 -5.17
N THR A 85 10.61 -17.28 -6.34
CA THR A 85 10.26 -16.62 -7.62
C THR A 85 8.84 -16.09 -7.59
N SER A 86 7.92 -16.86 -7.00
CA SER A 86 6.51 -16.47 -6.84
C SER A 86 6.38 -15.21 -5.97
N LEU A 87 7.08 -15.16 -4.84
CA LEU A 87 7.13 -14.00 -3.94
C LEU A 87 7.76 -12.77 -4.61
N ALA A 88 8.80 -12.95 -5.44
CA ALA A 88 9.40 -11.86 -6.21
C ALA A 88 8.40 -11.24 -7.21
N ARG A 89 7.59 -12.07 -7.87
CA ARG A 89 6.51 -11.59 -8.76
C ARG A 89 5.41 -10.87 -7.99
N ILE A 90 4.97 -11.42 -6.86
CA ILE A 90 3.98 -10.78 -5.98
C ILE A 90 4.49 -9.41 -5.53
N ARG A 91 5.76 -9.31 -5.13
CA ARG A 91 6.40 -8.04 -4.77
C ARG A 91 6.32 -7.02 -5.91
N GLU A 92 6.63 -7.44 -7.14
CA GLU A 92 6.61 -6.57 -8.32
C GLU A 92 5.22 -6.05 -8.63
N GLU A 93 4.22 -6.93 -8.69
CA GLU A 93 2.84 -6.53 -8.97
C GLU A 93 2.24 -5.67 -7.85
N LEU A 94 2.57 -5.95 -6.59
CA LEU A 94 2.14 -5.14 -5.46
C LEU A 94 2.94 -3.84 -5.27
N ASN A 95 4.11 -3.73 -5.90
CA ASN A 95 5.07 -2.64 -5.75
C ASN A 95 5.39 -2.31 -4.27
N ILE A 96 5.73 -3.34 -3.50
CA ILE A 96 6.12 -3.24 -2.08
C ILE A 96 7.57 -3.69 -1.87
N GLY A 97 8.12 -3.45 -0.68
CA GLY A 97 9.44 -3.98 -0.31
C GLY A 97 9.36 -5.46 0.04
N MET A 98 10.45 -6.21 -0.15
CA MET A 98 10.54 -7.62 0.28
C MET A 98 10.42 -7.74 1.80
N ASP A 99 10.99 -6.76 2.53
CA ASP A 99 10.89 -6.57 3.98
C ASP A 99 9.45 -6.36 4.48
N ALA A 100 8.49 -6.13 3.59
CA ALA A 100 7.09 -5.92 3.90
C ALA A 100 6.21 -7.16 3.63
N ILE A 101 6.80 -8.32 3.34
CA ILE A 101 6.10 -9.57 3.05
C ILE A 101 6.28 -10.57 4.20
N LEU A 102 5.17 -11.18 4.63
CA LEU A 102 5.15 -12.34 5.49
C LEU A 102 4.66 -13.56 4.69
N PHE A 103 5.47 -14.60 4.62
CA PHE A 103 5.14 -15.85 3.94
C PHE A 103 4.77 -16.94 4.96
N ILE A 104 3.61 -17.56 4.77
CA ILE A 104 3.08 -18.63 5.64
C ILE A 104 2.99 -19.91 4.83
N ASP A 105 3.67 -20.96 5.28
CA ASP A 105 3.75 -22.26 4.62
C ASP A 105 4.00 -23.34 5.69
N ASP A 106 3.43 -24.54 5.54
CA ASP A 106 3.61 -25.66 6.46
C ASP A 106 5.00 -26.30 6.30
N SER A 107 5.51 -26.33 5.09
CA SER A 107 6.78 -26.96 4.73
C SER A 107 7.97 -26.11 5.15
N ALA A 108 8.75 -26.65 6.10
CA ALA A 108 10.02 -26.04 6.49
C ALA A 108 10.97 -25.88 5.30
N PHE A 109 10.93 -26.81 4.34
CA PHE A 109 11.75 -26.74 3.14
C PHE A 109 11.39 -25.54 2.26
N GLU A 110 10.10 -25.26 2.04
CA GLU A 110 9.69 -24.10 1.24
C GLU A 110 9.99 -22.79 1.96
N ARG A 111 9.84 -22.74 3.30
CA ARG A 111 10.23 -21.57 4.09
C ARG A 111 11.75 -21.31 4.03
N ASP A 112 12.57 -22.35 4.14
CA ASP A 112 14.02 -22.25 4.07
C ASP A 112 14.49 -21.85 2.66
N GLU A 113 13.82 -22.33 1.61
CA GLU A 113 14.06 -21.92 0.21
C GLU A 113 13.87 -20.42 0.04
N VAL A 114 12.74 -19.90 0.52
CA VAL A 114 12.42 -18.48 0.47
C VAL A 114 13.44 -17.67 1.27
N ALA A 115 13.73 -18.07 2.50
CA ALA A 115 14.68 -17.37 3.37
C ALA A 115 16.12 -17.36 2.82
N GLY A 116 16.50 -18.41 2.08
CA GLY A 116 17.81 -18.51 1.42
C GLY A 116 17.98 -17.59 0.22
N VAL A 117 16.89 -17.28 -0.50
CA VAL A 117 16.92 -16.41 -1.70
C VAL A 117 16.58 -14.95 -1.35
N HIS A 118 15.64 -14.74 -0.42
CA HIS A 118 15.12 -13.44 -0.01
C HIS A 118 15.13 -13.33 1.51
N VAL A 119 16.29 -12.96 2.06
CA VAL A 119 16.53 -12.85 3.52
C VAL A 119 15.62 -11.82 4.20
N GLU A 120 15.09 -10.86 3.45
CA GLU A 120 14.21 -9.82 3.95
C GLU A 120 12.76 -10.30 4.17
N ILE A 121 12.34 -11.40 3.51
CA ILE A 121 10.99 -11.92 3.66
C ILE A 121 10.87 -12.63 5.01
N ALA A 122 9.93 -12.18 5.83
CA ALA A 122 9.60 -12.88 7.06
C ALA A 122 8.86 -14.19 6.70
N THR A 123 9.19 -15.29 7.37
CA THR A 123 8.46 -16.56 7.24
C THR A 123 7.80 -16.95 8.56
N MET A 124 6.69 -17.68 8.47
CA MET A 124 5.95 -18.19 9.63
C MET A 124 5.48 -19.63 9.33
N PRO A 125 5.70 -20.59 10.25
CA PRO A 125 5.10 -21.92 10.15
C PRO A 125 3.56 -21.85 10.13
N ALA A 126 2.91 -22.63 9.27
CA ALA A 126 1.45 -22.64 9.16
C ALA A 126 0.70 -23.10 10.43
N GLU A 127 1.39 -23.66 11.42
CA GLU A 127 0.83 -24.01 12.74
C GLU A 127 0.63 -22.79 13.65
N ASP A 128 1.39 -21.71 13.44
CA ASP A 128 1.35 -20.49 14.25
C ASP A 128 0.28 -19.48 13.78
N TYR A 129 -0.48 -19.82 12.74
CA TYR A 129 -1.40 -18.91 12.06
C TYR A 129 -2.48 -18.29 12.98
N LEU A 130 -2.81 -18.95 14.10
CA LEU A 130 -3.76 -18.43 15.09
C LEU A 130 -3.25 -17.18 15.82
N GLY A 131 -1.93 -16.99 15.92
CA GLY A 131 -1.31 -15.79 16.51
C GLY A 131 -1.11 -14.64 15.54
N LEU A 132 -1.55 -14.79 14.28
CA LEU A 132 -1.28 -13.84 13.21
C LEU A 132 -1.94 -12.47 13.44
N LEU A 133 -3.10 -12.44 14.11
CA LEU A 133 -3.84 -11.20 14.35
C LEU A 133 -3.26 -10.39 15.51
N GLU A 134 -2.43 -11.01 16.34
CA GLU A 134 -1.73 -10.46 17.49
C GLU A 134 -0.32 -9.96 17.14
N ASP A 135 0.19 -10.26 15.94
CA ASP A 135 1.48 -9.75 15.47
C ASP A 135 1.44 -8.21 15.35
N PRO A 136 2.27 -7.47 16.12
CA PRO A 136 2.29 -6.01 16.08
C PRO A 136 2.61 -5.45 14.69
N ARG A 137 3.32 -6.20 13.84
CA ARG A 137 3.65 -5.79 12.46
C ARG A 137 2.41 -5.79 11.54
N LEU A 138 1.36 -6.52 11.92
CA LEU A 138 0.08 -6.64 11.22
C LEU A 138 -1.04 -5.84 11.91
N MET A 139 -0.70 -5.01 12.89
CA MET A 139 -1.64 -4.16 13.64
C MET A 139 -1.40 -2.68 13.31
N PRO A 140 -2.12 -2.11 12.32
CA PRO A 140 -2.01 -0.69 12.06
C PRO A 140 -2.55 0.12 13.25
N ARG A 141 -1.88 1.23 13.58
CA ARG A 141 -2.31 2.15 14.67
C ARG A 141 -3.73 2.69 14.46
N PHE A 142 -4.11 2.87 13.20
CA PHE A 142 -5.46 3.31 12.80
C PHE A 142 -5.95 2.47 11.64
N ILE A 143 -7.21 2.03 11.71
CA ILE A 143 -7.91 1.46 10.57
C ILE A 143 -8.69 2.61 9.91
N THR A 144 -8.19 3.06 8.77
CA THR A 144 -8.80 4.15 7.99
C THR A 144 -9.73 3.59 6.92
N THR A 145 -10.67 4.41 6.42
CA THR A 145 -11.52 4.04 5.27
C THR A 145 -10.70 3.61 4.06
N ASP A 146 -9.55 4.26 3.85
CA ASP A 146 -8.63 3.96 2.76
C ASP A 146 -7.88 2.64 3.00
N SER A 147 -7.54 2.34 4.25
CA SER A 147 -6.93 1.05 4.60
C SER A 147 -7.88 -0.11 4.35
N ALA A 148 -9.14 0.00 4.79
CA ALA A 148 -10.14 -1.05 4.57
C ALA A 148 -10.50 -1.24 3.08
N LYS A 149 -10.28 -0.22 2.24
CA LYS A 149 -10.50 -0.29 0.79
C LYS A 149 -9.23 -0.61 -0.01
N ARG A 150 -8.11 -0.92 0.64
CA ARG A 150 -6.82 -1.04 -0.03
C ARG A 150 -6.83 -2.13 -1.10
N ARG A 151 -7.42 -3.29 -0.82
CA ARG A 151 -7.58 -4.36 -1.82
C ARG A 151 -8.33 -3.88 -3.06
N GLN A 152 -9.45 -3.19 -2.87
CA GLN A 152 -10.22 -2.64 -3.99
C GLN A 152 -9.39 -1.65 -4.81
N MET A 153 -8.59 -0.80 -4.17
CA MET A 153 -7.72 0.14 -4.88
C MET A 153 -6.70 -0.57 -5.78
N TYR A 154 -6.17 -1.73 -5.37
CA TYR A 154 -5.28 -2.55 -6.21
C TYR A 154 -6.03 -3.21 -7.38
N LEU A 155 -7.26 -3.67 -7.16
CA LEU A 155 -8.10 -4.21 -8.23
C LEU A 155 -8.41 -3.12 -9.28
N ASP A 156 -8.77 -1.91 -8.82
CA ASP A 156 -8.99 -0.77 -9.70
C ASP A 156 -7.70 -0.39 -10.45
N ASP A 157 -6.54 -0.42 -9.78
CA ASP A 157 -5.23 -0.14 -10.39
C ASP A 157 -4.87 -1.19 -11.46
N SER A 158 -5.20 -2.46 -11.24
CA SER A 158 -5.02 -3.51 -12.24
C SER A 158 -5.91 -3.27 -13.47
N ALA A 159 -7.17 -2.89 -13.28
CA ALA A 159 -8.06 -2.54 -14.38
C ALA A 159 -7.59 -1.29 -15.14
N ARG A 160 -7.06 -0.29 -14.42
CA ARG A 160 -6.42 0.90 -15.03
C ARG A 160 -5.22 0.51 -15.87
N LYS A 161 -4.31 -0.33 -15.35
CA LYS A 161 -3.10 -0.78 -16.04
C LYS A 161 -3.44 -1.55 -17.31
N GLN A 162 -4.38 -2.50 -17.24
CA GLN A 162 -4.83 -3.23 -18.42
C GLN A 162 -5.37 -2.27 -19.49
N ALA A 163 -6.19 -1.29 -19.10
CA ALA A 163 -6.70 -0.32 -20.04
C ALA A 163 -5.63 0.65 -20.59
N GLU A 164 -4.58 0.93 -19.81
CA GLU A 164 -3.41 1.71 -20.25
C GLU A 164 -2.59 0.91 -21.29
N ASP A 165 -2.41 -0.39 -21.05
CA ASP A 165 -1.68 -1.31 -21.94
C ASP A 165 -2.44 -1.55 -23.27
N ASP A 166 -3.78 -1.62 -23.22
CA ASP A 166 -4.63 -1.77 -24.40
C ASP A 166 -4.85 -0.46 -25.18
N PHE A 167 -4.46 0.69 -24.61
CA PHE A 167 -4.67 1.99 -25.23
C PHE A 167 -3.67 2.26 -26.37
N VAL A 168 -4.18 2.66 -27.52
CA VAL A 168 -3.38 3.04 -28.68
C VAL A 168 -3.36 4.56 -28.83
N GLY A 169 -2.22 5.17 -28.54
CA GLY A 169 -2.01 6.61 -28.71
C GLY A 169 -0.97 7.19 -27.75
N PRO A 170 -0.79 8.53 -27.74
CA PRO A 170 0.00 9.22 -26.75
C PRO A 170 -0.51 8.98 -25.33
N ARG A 171 0.41 8.89 -24.36
CA ARG A 171 0.05 8.66 -22.96
C ARG A 171 -0.79 9.80 -22.37
N GLU A 172 -0.57 11.02 -22.84
CA GLU A 172 -1.32 12.22 -22.44
C GLU A 172 -2.80 12.09 -22.76
N ASP A 173 -3.14 11.48 -23.90
CA ASP A 173 -4.52 11.26 -24.32
C ASP A 173 -5.22 10.22 -23.44
N PHE A 174 -4.50 9.16 -23.05
CA PHE A 174 -5.00 8.20 -22.07
C PHE A 174 -5.29 8.88 -20.73
N LEU A 175 -4.34 9.65 -20.20
CA LEU A 175 -4.49 10.37 -18.93
C LEU A 175 -5.66 11.37 -18.97
N ALA A 176 -5.86 12.07 -20.09
CA ALA A 176 -7.01 12.94 -20.29
C ALA A 176 -8.33 12.14 -20.25
N GLY A 177 -8.36 10.96 -20.88
CA GLY A 177 -9.51 10.05 -20.90
C GLY A 177 -9.88 9.44 -19.55
N LEU A 178 -9.01 9.48 -18.54
CA LEU A 178 -9.29 9.02 -17.19
C LEU A 178 -10.31 9.90 -16.45
N ASN A 179 -10.51 11.16 -16.89
CA ASN A 179 -11.36 12.15 -16.20
C ASN A 179 -11.00 12.30 -14.72
N MET A 180 -9.70 12.44 -14.44
CA MET A 180 -9.18 12.56 -13.08
C MET A 180 -9.74 13.81 -12.38
N ARG A 181 -10.19 13.62 -11.14
CA ARG A 181 -10.60 14.70 -10.22
C ARG A 181 -9.63 14.73 -9.06
N PHE A 182 -8.88 15.81 -8.96
CA PHE A 182 -7.91 16.05 -7.89
C PHE A 182 -8.43 17.13 -6.95
N ALA A 183 -8.59 16.80 -5.67
CA ALA A 183 -9.03 17.73 -4.64
C ALA A 183 -7.88 18.03 -3.68
N ILE A 184 -7.71 19.32 -3.34
CA ILE A 184 -6.77 19.80 -2.33
C ILE A 184 -7.60 20.57 -1.30
N ALA A 185 -7.52 20.19 -0.03
CA ALA A 185 -8.23 20.84 1.06
C ALA A 185 -7.35 20.97 2.31
N GLU A 186 -7.67 21.91 3.20
CA GLU A 186 -7.09 21.90 4.55
C GLU A 186 -7.58 20.65 5.30
N ALA A 187 -6.68 19.97 6.01
CA ALA A 187 -6.96 18.72 6.70
C ALA A 187 -7.89 18.96 7.90
N GLY A 188 -9.02 18.27 7.91
CA GLY A 188 -9.92 18.16 9.04
C GLY A 188 -9.49 17.08 10.03
N THR A 189 -10.19 16.98 11.16
CA THR A 189 -9.93 15.97 12.19
C THR A 189 -10.02 14.53 11.64
N ASP A 190 -10.98 14.28 10.73
CA ASP A 190 -11.20 12.97 10.11
C ASP A 190 -10.08 12.57 9.12
N ASP A 191 -9.24 13.51 8.71
CA ASP A 191 -8.07 13.25 7.86
C ASP A 191 -6.88 12.74 8.67
N LEU A 192 -6.78 13.09 9.94
CA LEU A 192 -5.59 12.88 10.76
C LEU A 192 -5.14 11.41 10.85
N PRO A 193 -6.03 10.43 11.07
CA PRO A 193 -5.62 9.01 11.08
C PRO A 193 -4.92 8.60 9.78
N ARG A 194 -5.43 9.11 8.64
CA ARG A 194 -4.88 8.84 7.31
C ARG A 194 -3.60 9.63 7.03
N ALA A 195 -3.53 10.87 7.50
CA ALA A 195 -2.33 11.69 7.42
C ALA A 195 -1.16 11.03 8.18
N VAL A 196 -1.38 10.56 9.42
CA VAL A 196 -0.38 9.79 10.19
C VAL A 196 0.06 8.56 9.39
N GLU A 197 -0.90 7.77 8.90
CA GLU A 197 -0.62 6.56 8.13
C GLU A 197 0.26 6.85 6.90
N LEU A 198 -0.03 7.92 6.16
CA LEU A 198 0.72 8.34 4.99
C LEU A 198 2.17 8.73 5.34
N THR A 199 2.40 9.41 6.47
CA THR A 199 3.75 9.78 6.90
C THR A 199 4.61 8.56 7.19
N VAL A 200 4.01 7.48 7.73
CA VAL A 200 4.72 6.24 8.10
C VAL A 200 4.94 5.32 6.91
N ARG A 201 3.97 5.21 6.00
CA ARG A 201 4.01 4.19 4.93
C ARG A 201 4.60 4.69 3.61
N THR A 202 4.71 6.01 3.42
CA THR A 202 5.23 6.63 2.20
C THR A 202 6.73 6.89 2.33
N ASN A 203 7.54 6.07 1.66
CA ASN A 203 9.01 6.17 1.71
C ASN A 203 9.63 6.74 0.43
N GLN A 204 9.10 6.40 -0.75
CA GLN A 204 9.70 6.77 -2.05
C GLN A 204 9.36 8.20 -2.49
N LEU A 205 8.22 8.70 -2.05
CA LEU A 205 7.69 10.02 -2.41
C LEU A 205 7.39 10.80 -1.13
N ASN A 206 8.39 10.89 -0.25
CA ASN A 206 8.36 11.72 0.95
C ASN A 206 9.62 12.59 0.95
N ALA A 207 9.43 13.92 0.91
CA ALA A 207 10.51 14.87 0.69
C ALA A 207 11.53 14.89 1.83
N SER A 208 11.09 14.68 3.07
CA SER A 208 11.94 14.83 4.25
C SER A 208 12.11 13.54 5.05
N GLY A 209 11.32 12.50 4.76
CA GLY A 209 11.29 11.26 5.56
C GLY A 209 10.75 11.46 6.98
N ARG A 210 10.25 12.65 7.30
CA ARG A 210 9.70 12.95 8.62
C ARG A 210 8.37 12.24 8.79
N THR A 211 8.21 11.60 9.94
CA THR A 211 6.95 11.07 10.42
C THR A 211 6.37 12.03 11.45
N TYR A 212 5.04 12.11 11.50
CA TYR A 212 4.34 12.89 12.52
C TYR A 212 3.30 11.99 13.17
N ASP A 213 3.15 12.13 14.49
CA ASP A 213 2.05 11.49 15.20
C ASP A 213 0.75 12.30 15.07
N TYR A 214 -0.31 11.75 15.64
CA TYR A 214 -1.64 12.34 15.59
C TYR A 214 -1.68 13.72 16.25
N ASP A 215 -1.12 13.83 17.45
CA ASP A 215 -1.20 15.05 18.27
C ASP A 215 -0.42 16.19 17.64
N GLN A 216 0.73 15.90 17.02
CA GLN A 216 1.51 16.86 16.24
C GLN A 216 0.72 17.40 15.04
N LEU A 217 0.13 16.52 14.23
CA LEU A 217 -0.66 16.95 13.07
C LEU A 217 -1.93 17.71 13.47
N ASP A 218 -2.56 17.30 14.57
CA ASP A 218 -3.74 17.96 15.14
C ASP A 218 -3.41 19.35 15.71
N ASP A 219 -2.23 19.52 16.31
CA ASP A 219 -1.71 20.84 16.69
C ASP A 219 -1.46 21.71 15.46
N PHE A 220 -0.70 21.23 14.48
CA PHE A 220 -0.36 22.01 13.29
C PHE A 220 -1.60 22.47 12.51
N ARG A 221 -2.63 21.62 12.33
CA ARG A 221 -3.83 22.05 11.59
C ARG A 221 -4.63 23.17 12.28
N ARG A 222 -4.45 23.36 13.59
CA ARG A 222 -5.18 24.36 14.38
C ARG A 222 -4.47 25.71 14.44
N ARG A 223 -3.17 25.75 14.12
CA ARG A 223 -2.40 26.98 14.20
C ARG A 223 -2.55 27.80 12.92
N ASP A 224 -2.76 29.10 13.07
CA ASP A 224 -2.92 30.01 11.93
C ASP A 224 -1.63 30.16 11.09
N ASP A 225 -0.48 29.92 11.72
CA ASP A 225 0.84 29.90 11.09
C ASP A 225 1.18 28.56 10.42
N HIS A 226 0.22 27.64 10.27
CA HIS A 226 0.43 26.36 9.59
C HIS A 226 -0.72 26.05 8.63
N SER A 227 -0.42 25.47 7.47
CA SER A 227 -1.41 24.86 6.58
C SER A 227 -1.07 23.39 6.44
N LEU A 228 -2.01 22.54 6.79
CA LEU A 228 -1.90 21.09 6.60
C LEU A 228 -2.86 20.72 5.48
N LEU A 229 -2.32 20.43 4.29
CA LEU A 229 -3.11 20.12 3.11
C LEU A 229 -3.22 18.61 2.93
N MET A 230 -4.45 18.16 2.69
CA MET A 230 -4.78 16.80 2.32
C MET A 230 -5.24 16.77 0.86
N CYS A 231 -4.77 15.78 0.13
CA CYS A 231 -5.06 15.60 -1.29
C CYS A 231 -5.75 14.27 -1.56
N GLU A 232 -6.81 14.31 -2.36
CA GLU A 232 -7.57 13.14 -2.80
C GLU A 232 -7.61 13.09 -4.33
N LEU A 233 -7.54 11.88 -4.89
CA LEU A 233 -7.63 11.66 -6.33
C LEU A 233 -8.67 10.57 -6.62
N SER A 234 -9.49 10.80 -7.64
CA SER A 234 -10.38 9.78 -8.21
C SER A 234 -10.39 9.87 -9.73
N ASP A 235 -10.66 8.75 -10.40
CA ASP A 235 -10.86 8.69 -11.86
C ASP A 235 -12.08 7.83 -12.22
N ARG A 236 -12.27 7.55 -13.51
CA ARG A 236 -13.37 6.73 -14.00
C ARG A 236 -13.37 5.27 -13.52
N TYR A 237 -12.23 4.75 -13.05
CA TYR A 237 -12.10 3.38 -12.55
C TYR A 237 -12.38 3.30 -11.05
N GLY A 238 -12.05 4.34 -10.29
CA GLY A 238 -12.30 4.39 -8.86
C GLY A 238 -11.53 5.49 -8.14
N SER A 239 -11.70 5.53 -6.81
CA SER A 239 -10.93 6.45 -5.96
C SER A 239 -9.56 5.86 -5.63
N TYR A 240 -8.53 6.71 -5.65
CA TYR A 240 -7.21 6.39 -5.11
C TYR A 240 -7.15 6.63 -3.59
N GLY A 241 -8.19 7.23 -3.01
CA GLY A 241 -8.26 7.70 -1.63
C GLY A 241 -7.51 9.02 -1.42
N LYS A 242 -7.23 9.32 -0.14
CA LYS A 242 -6.33 10.40 0.25
C LYS A 242 -4.90 9.94 -0.04
N ILE A 243 -4.27 10.65 -0.98
CA ILE A 243 -3.02 10.24 -1.61
C ILE A 243 -1.86 11.20 -1.36
N GLY A 244 -2.06 12.36 -0.75
CA GLY A 244 -0.97 13.32 -0.60
C GLY A 244 -1.14 14.26 0.57
N LEU A 245 -0.08 14.53 1.30
CA LEU A 245 -0.07 15.40 2.47
C LEU A 245 1.02 16.47 2.28
N ALA A 246 0.69 17.73 2.57
CA ALA A 246 1.67 18.81 2.65
C ALA A 246 1.53 19.58 3.95
N LEU A 247 2.65 19.85 4.63
CA LEU A 247 2.70 20.71 5.81
C LEU A 247 3.51 21.96 5.47
N VAL A 248 2.84 23.10 5.49
CA VAL A 248 3.43 24.42 5.22
C VAL A 248 3.39 25.24 6.49
N GLU A 249 4.55 25.61 7.00
CA GLU A 249 4.71 26.61 8.06
C GLU A 249 4.76 28.00 7.42
N ARG A 250 3.88 28.90 7.86
CA ARG A 250 3.64 30.23 7.29
C ARG A 250 4.31 31.29 8.16
N GLY A 251 5.49 31.75 7.75
CA GLY A 251 6.20 32.86 8.39
C GLY A 251 6.03 34.20 7.67
N GLU A 252 6.57 35.25 8.27
CA GLU A 252 6.70 36.56 7.63
C GLU A 252 7.77 36.52 6.53
N GLY A 253 7.38 36.83 5.29
CA GLY A 253 8.28 36.90 4.13
C GLY A 253 8.74 35.54 3.57
N VAL A 254 8.65 34.45 4.33
CA VAL A 254 8.99 33.09 3.89
C VAL A 254 8.01 32.05 4.46
N TRP A 255 7.51 31.18 3.59
CA TRP A 255 6.81 29.95 3.96
C TRP A 255 7.74 28.74 3.78
N HIS A 256 7.66 27.80 4.71
CA HIS A 256 8.45 26.57 4.73
C HIS A 256 7.57 25.35 4.50
N LEU A 257 7.75 24.67 3.38
CA LEU A 257 7.17 23.35 3.10
C LEU A 257 7.98 22.29 3.86
N ARG A 258 7.53 21.98 5.08
CA ARG A 258 8.17 21.05 6.03
C ARG A 258 7.98 19.58 5.65
N LEU A 259 6.86 19.28 5.00
CA LEU A 259 6.52 17.96 4.51
C LEU A 259 5.82 18.10 3.17
N LEU A 260 6.24 17.29 2.21
CA LEU A 260 5.49 16.99 1.01
C LEU A 260 5.59 15.48 0.83
N LEU A 261 4.46 14.80 0.74
CA LEU A 261 4.43 13.39 0.40
C LEU A 261 3.27 13.07 -0.53
N MET A 262 3.46 12.02 -1.33
CA MET A 262 2.45 11.49 -2.25
C MET A 262 2.51 9.96 -2.24
N SER A 263 1.36 9.30 -2.39
CA SER A 263 1.27 7.86 -2.57
C SER A 263 1.98 7.47 -3.88
N CYS A 264 2.76 6.40 -3.87
CA CYS A 264 3.44 5.87 -5.06
C CYS A 264 2.46 5.53 -6.21
N ARG A 265 1.22 5.16 -5.88
CA ARG A 265 0.15 4.85 -6.85
C ARG A 265 -0.21 5.99 -7.81
N VAL A 266 0.10 7.24 -7.45
CA VAL A 266 -0.24 8.42 -8.28
C VAL A 266 0.99 9.08 -8.90
N MET A 267 2.16 8.46 -8.78
CA MET A 267 3.44 9.00 -9.25
C MET A 267 3.42 9.39 -10.74
N SER A 268 2.77 8.56 -11.56
CA SER A 268 2.71 8.70 -13.01
C SER A 268 1.59 9.62 -13.51
N ARG A 269 0.86 10.29 -12.60
CA ARG A 269 -0.38 11.04 -12.90
C ARG A 269 -0.23 12.56 -12.83
N GLY A 270 0.97 13.09 -12.53
CA GLY A 270 1.27 14.53 -12.53
C GLY A 270 0.70 15.33 -11.34
N VAL A 271 -0.04 14.68 -10.43
CA VAL A 271 -0.75 15.36 -9.33
C VAL A 271 0.17 16.00 -8.29
N GLY A 272 1.39 15.49 -8.09
CA GLY A 272 2.32 16.10 -7.16
C GLY A 272 2.82 17.47 -7.65
N THR A 273 3.03 17.63 -8.96
CA THR A 273 3.38 18.93 -9.57
C THR A 273 2.23 19.92 -9.41
N VAL A 274 0.98 19.46 -9.55
CA VAL A 274 -0.22 20.29 -9.31
C VAL A 274 -0.27 20.78 -7.86
N LEU A 275 -0.02 19.89 -6.89
CA LEU A 275 0.04 20.27 -5.47
C LEU A 275 1.15 21.29 -5.19
N LEU A 276 2.36 21.06 -5.69
CA LEU A 276 3.47 22.00 -5.50
C LEU A 276 3.18 23.36 -6.14
N ALA A 277 2.66 23.37 -7.37
CA ALA A 277 2.25 24.59 -8.06
C ALA A 277 1.15 25.35 -7.29
N HIS A 278 0.17 24.63 -6.72
CA HIS A 278 -0.87 25.23 -5.88
C HIS A 278 -0.26 25.92 -4.65
N ILE A 279 0.69 25.29 -3.97
CA ILE A 279 1.38 25.88 -2.80
C ILE A 279 2.21 27.10 -3.21
N MET A 280 2.93 27.01 -4.33
CA MET A 280 3.71 28.12 -4.89
C MET A 280 2.82 29.31 -5.25
N GLN A 281 1.66 29.08 -5.85
CA GLN A 281 0.68 30.12 -6.17
C GLN A 281 0.13 30.79 -4.90
N ARG A 282 -0.18 30.02 -3.84
CA ARG A 282 -0.61 30.58 -2.55
C ARG A 282 0.48 31.45 -1.92
N ALA A 283 1.75 31.01 -1.94
CA ALA A 283 2.87 31.79 -1.42
C ALA A 283 3.08 33.08 -2.24
N ALA A 284 3.02 33.00 -3.58
CA ALA A 284 3.12 34.15 -4.46
C ALA A 284 1.99 35.17 -4.24
N ALA A 285 0.75 34.70 -4.07
CA ALA A 285 -0.39 35.55 -3.76
C ALA A 285 -0.26 36.27 -2.40
N ALA A 286 0.44 35.65 -1.44
CA ALA A 286 0.78 36.26 -0.16
C ALA A 286 2.05 37.15 -0.21
N GLY A 287 2.72 37.25 -1.36
CA GLY A 287 3.94 38.05 -1.52
C GLY A 287 5.17 37.49 -0.77
N VAL A 288 5.19 36.19 -0.48
CA VAL A 288 6.25 35.54 0.30
C VAL A 288 7.04 34.53 -0.55
N ARG A 289 8.27 34.24 -0.14
CA ARG A 289 9.08 33.18 -0.77
C ARG A 289 8.66 31.82 -0.22
N LEU A 290 8.77 30.78 -1.04
CA LEU A 290 8.59 29.39 -0.61
C LEU A 290 9.94 28.69 -0.54
N LEU A 291 10.23 28.05 0.59
CA LEU A 291 11.36 27.12 0.76
C LEU A 291 10.81 25.74 1.08
N ALA A 292 11.43 24.68 0.55
CA ALA A 292 11.01 23.30 0.79
C ALA A 292 12.13 22.50 1.43
N ASP A 293 11.79 21.72 2.46
CA ASP A 293 12.72 20.79 3.08
C ASP A 293 12.84 19.54 2.18
N PHE A 294 14.06 19.23 1.74
CA PHE A 294 14.38 17.96 1.08
C PHE A 294 15.55 17.29 1.80
N VAL A 295 15.30 16.12 2.40
CA VAL A 295 16.31 15.35 3.14
C VAL A 295 16.48 14.00 2.44
N PRO A 296 17.66 13.69 1.87
CA PRO A 296 17.89 12.39 1.25
C PRO A 296 17.70 11.23 2.24
N THR A 297 16.83 10.28 1.90
CA THR A 297 16.54 9.09 2.75
C THR A 297 17.09 7.80 2.15
N GLY A 298 17.79 7.88 1.02
CA GLY A 298 18.18 6.72 0.20
C GLY A 298 17.01 6.11 -0.60
N ARG A 299 15.76 6.39 -0.22
CA ARG A 299 14.55 5.88 -0.89
C ARG A 299 13.76 6.96 -1.65
N ASN A 300 13.93 8.25 -1.31
CA ASN A 300 13.14 9.35 -1.87
C ASN A 300 13.71 10.02 -3.13
N ARG A 301 14.63 9.37 -3.84
CA ARG A 301 15.21 9.88 -5.09
C ARG A 301 14.16 10.07 -6.20
N ALA A 302 13.14 9.21 -6.25
CA ALA A 302 12.06 9.31 -7.22
C ALA A 302 11.40 10.70 -7.19
N MET A 303 11.24 11.26 -5.99
CA MET A 303 10.60 12.55 -5.79
C MET A 303 11.32 13.71 -6.49
N MET A 304 12.66 13.73 -6.50
CA MET A 304 13.44 14.75 -7.22
C MET A 304 13.30 14.69 -8.73
N VAL A 305 12.99 13.52 -9.27
CA VAL A 305 12.88 13.32 -10.73
C VAL A 305 11.47 13.68 -11.20
N THR A 306 10.47 13.49 -10.34
CA THR A 306 9.06 13.61 -10.69
C THR A 306 8.41 14.94 -10.31
N LEU A 307 9.02 15.71 -9.40
CA LEU A 307 8.50 16.99 -8.86
C LEU A 307 9.54 18.08 -8.98
#